data_AF-A0A378FPK2-F1
#
_entry.id   AF-A0A378FPK2-F1
#
_cell.length_a   1.000
_cell.length_b   1.000
_cell.length_c   1.000
_cell.angle_alpha   90.00
_cell.angle_beta   90.00
_cell.angle_gamma   90.00
#
_symmetry.space_group_name_H-M   'P 1'
#
loop_
_entity.id
_entity.type
_entity.pdbx_description
1 polymer ?
#
loop_
_entity_poly.entity_id
_entity_poly.type
_entity_poly.pdbx_seq_one_letter_code
_entity_poly.pdbx_strand_id
1 'polypeptide(L)'
;MNLISIPAFQDNYIWVLSENNGRCIIVDPGEAAPVLAAIEENQWQPEAILLTHHHQDHVGGVKQLREKFPSIVVYGPAETQDKGVTQVVGDGDRLSILGHDFPFSLRQVTH
;
A
#
# COMPACT_ATOMS: atom_id res chain seq x y z
N MET A 1 -0.38 16.13 -2.15
CA MET A 1 -0.25 14.98 -1.24
C MET A 1 -0.40 15.35 0.21
N ASN A 2 -1.19 14.56 0.94
CA ASN A 2 -1.19 14.47 2.39
C ASN A 2 -0.69 13.07 2.78
N LEU A 3 0.19 13.00 3.78
CA LEU A 3 0.64 11.73 4.36
C LEU A 3 -0.11 11.50 5.67
N ILE A 4 -0.79 10.35 5.76
CA ILE A 4 -1.64 9.98 6.89
C ILE A 4 -1.18 8.64 7.41
N SER A 5 -1.04 8.52 8.72
CA SER A 5 -0.75 7.25 9.39
C SER A 5 -2.03 6.68 9.99
N ILE A 6 -2.27 5.41 9.70
CA ILE A 6 -3.35 4.62 10.28
C ILE A 6 -2.68 3.60 11.22
N PRO A 7 -2.91 3.69 12.54
CA PRO A 7 -2.40 2.68 13.47
C PRO A 7 -2.99 1.29 13.15
N ALA A 8 -2.14 0.28 13.14
CA ALA A 8 -2.50 -1.13 13.00
C ALA A 8 -1.72 -1.97 14.01
N PHE A 9 -2.31 -3.08 14.47
CA PHE A 9 -1.75 -3.89 15.56
C PHE A 9 -1.33 -3.06 16.80
N GLN A 10 -0.16 -3.33 17.38
CA GLN A 10 0.34 -2.64 18.58
C GLN A 10 1.30 -1.49 18.26
N ASP A 11 2.11 -1.64 17.22
CA ASP A 11 3.24 -0.74 16.89
C ASP A 11 3.42 -0.50 15.39
N ASN A 12 2.53 -1.02 14.55
CA ASN A 12 2.62 -0.87 13.10
C ASN A 12 1.79 0.30 12.59
N TYR A 13 2.27 0.92 11.52
CA TYR A 13 1.58 2.00 10.83
C TYR A 13 1.34 1.63 9.37
N ILE A 14 0.08 1.70 8.96
CA ILE A 14 -0.29 1.69 7.55
C ILE A 14 -0.25 3.14 7.08
N TRP A 15 0.56 3.42 6.07
CA TRP A 15 0.66 4.77 5.53
C TRP A 15 -0.28 4.96 4.36
N VAL A 16 -0.96 6.09 4.31
CA VAL A 16 -1.77 6.50 3.17
C VAL A 16 -1.24 7.82 2.63
N LEU A 17 -0.89 7.83 1.36
CA LEU A 17 -0.60 9.03 0.59
C LEU A 17 -1.85 9.39 -0.20
N SER A 18 -2.51 10.49 0.16
CA SER A 18 -3.74 10.94 -0.51
C SER A 18 -3.53 12.25 -1.26
N GLU A 19 -4.25 12.39 -2.37
CA GLU A 19 -4.35 13.62 -3.16
C GLU A 19 -5.61 14.40 -2.81
N ASN A 20 -5.63 15.69 -3.15
CA ASN A 20 -6.78 16.57 -2.90
C ASN A 20 -8.06 16.09 -3.62
N ASN A 21 -7.92 15.29 -4.68
CA ASN A 21 -9.04 14.70 -5.39
C ASN A 21 -9.47 13.32 -4.83
N GLY A 22 -8.99 12.95 -3.65
CA GLY A 22 -9.36 11.74 -2.92
C GLY A 22 -8.62 10.49 -3.38
N ARG A 23 -7.85 10.52 -4.47
CA ARG A 23 -7.07 9.37 -4.92
C ARG A 23 -5.94 9.09 -3.95
N CYS A 24 -5.66 7.82 -3.66
CA CYS A 24 -4.64 7.47 -2.69
C CYS A 24 -3.83 6.22 -3.00
N ILE A 25 -2.67 6.14 -2.35
CA ILE A 25 -1.78 4.97 -2.30
C ILE A 25 -1.75 4.49 -0.85
N ILE A 26 -1.89 3.19 -0.67
CA ILE A 26 -1.83 2.54 0.65
C ILE A 26 -0.50 1.78 0.73
N VAL A 27 0.26 1.97 1.81
CA VAL A 27 1.55 1.30 2.01
C VAL A 27 1.43 0.32 3.16
N ASP A 28 1.81 -0.93 2.91
CA ASP A 28 1.82 -2.04 3.87
C ASP A 28 0.53 -2.22 4.67
N PRO A 29 -0.63 -2.48 4.02
CA PRO A 29 -1.88 -2.72 4.72
C PRO A 29 -1.88 -4.09 5.41
N GLY A 30 -1.30 -4.16 6.61
CA GLY A 30 -1.35 -5.32 7.49
C GLY A 30 -2.76 -5.76 7.85
N GLU A 31 -3.66 -4.79 8.03
CA GLU A 31 -5.08 -5.01 8.33
C GLU A 31 -5.95 -4.21 7.37
N ALA A 32 -6.97 -4.85 6.80
CA ALA A 32 -7.88 -4.17 5.87
C ALA A 32 -8.91 -3.29 6.59
N ALA A 33 -9.40 -3.72 7.76
CA ALA A 33 -10.46 -3.03 8.49
C ALA A 33 -10.18 -1.54 8.78
N PRO A 34 -9.05 -1.14 9.39
CA PRO A 34 -8.79 0.26 9.67
C PRO A 34 -8.57 1.08 8.38
N VAL A 35 -8.02 0.47 7.34
CA VAL A 35 -7.85 1.09 6.03
C VAL A 35 -9.20 1.35 5.35
N LEU A 36 -10.09 0.36 5.36
CA LEU A 36 -11.44 0.48 4.79
C LEU A 36 -12.26 1.56 5.50
N ALA A 37 -12.17 1.64 6.83
CA ALA A 37 -12.82 2.69 7.61
C ALA A 37 -12.30 4.08 7.22
N ALA A 38 -10.99 4.25 7.11
CA ALA A 38 -10.38 5.52 6.71
C ALA A 38 -10.75 5.90 5.26
N ILE A 39 -10.82 4.93 4.34
CA ILE A 39 -11.25 5.16 2.96
C ILE A 39 -12.70 5.68 2.93
N GLU A 40 -13.60 5.07 3.71
CA GLU A 40 -15.00 5.47 3.77
C GLU A 40 -15.18 6.87 4.38
N GLU A 41 -14.52 7.15 5.50
CA GLU A 41 -14.58 8.45 6.20
C GLU A 41 -14.07 9.60 5.33
N ASN A 42 -12.98 9.37 4.58
CA ASN A 42 -12.34 10.40 3.76
C ASN A 42 -12.78 10.39 2.30
N GLN A 43 -13.71 9.49 1.93
CA GLN A 43 -14.18 9.29 0.55
C GLN A 43 -13.02 9.04 -0.43
N TRP A 44 -12.01 8.27 -0.01
CA TRP A 44 -10.84 8.01 -0.83
C TRP A 44 -11.11 7.01 -1.96
N GLN A 45 -10.26 7.11 -2.98
CA GLN A 45 -10.24 6.24 -4.15
C GLN A 45 -8.87 5.58 -4.25
N PRO A 46 -8.70 4.37 -3.69
CA PRO A 46 -7.42 3.66 -3.75
C PRO A 46 -7.03 3.36 -5.20
N GLU A 47 -5.88 3.88 -5.65
CA GLU A 47 -5.31 3.53 -6.96
C GLU A 47 -4.29 2.38 -6.84
N ALA A 48 -3.52 2.36 -5.76
CA ALA A 48 -2.46 1.39 -5.59
C ALA A 48 -2.21 0.98 -4.14
N ILE A 49 -1.66 -0.22 -3.98
CA ILE A 49 -1.02 -0.71 -2.76
C ILE A 49 0.48 -0.85 -3.03
N LEU A 50 1.31 -0.42 -2.09
CA LEU A 50 2.75 -0.66 -2.09
C LEU A 50 3.11 -1.59 -0.93
N LEU A 51 3.73 -2.72 -1.24
CA LEU A 51 4.26 -3.67 -0.25
C LEU A 51 5.77 -3.55 -0.18
N THR A 52 6.30 -3.41 1.02
CA THR A 52 7.74 -3.32 1.26
C THR A 52 8.38 -4.69 1.39
N HIS A 53 7.71 -5.63 2.07
CA HIS A 53 8.19 -6.99 2.31
C HIS A 53 7.04 -7.97 2.65
N HIS A 54 7.36 -9.26 2.79
CA HIS A 54 6.37 -10.34 2.88
C HIS A 54 5.79 -10.65 4.28
N HIS A 55 6.14 -9.90 5.33
CA HIS A 55 5.63 -10.19 6.68
C HIS A 55 4.11 -9.97 6.76
N GLN A 56 3.44 -10.81 7.57
CA GLN A 56 1.97 -10.88 7.61
C GLN A 56 1.32 -9.58 8.07
N ASP A 57 1.97 -8.89 8.98
CA ASP A 57 1.58 -7.59 9.51
C ASP A 57 1.76 -6.42 8.52
N HIS A 58 2.29 -6.68 7.31
CA HIS A 58 2.35 -5.73 6.19
C HIS A 58 1.44 -6.13 5.01
N VAL A 59 1.15 -7.42 4.84
CA VAL A 59 0.40 -7.94 3.67
C VAL A 59 -0.99 -8.48 3.99
N GLY A 60 -1.35 -8.62 5.28
CA GLY A 60 -2.55 -9.34 5.73
C GLY A 60 -3.87 -8.76 5.22
N GLY A 61 -3.93 -7.45 4.97
CA GLY A 61 -5.11 -6.75 4.47
C GLY A 61 -5.25 -6.78 2.94
N VAL A 62 -4.21 -7.15 2.19
CA VAL A 62 -4.16 -7.02 0.71
C VAL A 62 -5.31 -7.76 0.03
N LYS A 63 -5.59 -9.00 0.45
CA LYS A 63 -6.64 -9.81 -0.16
C LYS A 63 -8.02 -9.13 -0.09
N GLN A 64 -8.40 -8.68 1.11
CA GLN A 64 -9.71 -8.05 1.32
C GLN A 64 -9.81 -6.70 0.60
N LEU A 65 -8.71 -5.92 0.58
CA LEU A 65 -8.67 -4.67 -0.16
C LEU A 65 -8.85 -4.89 -1.67
N ARG A 66 -8.21 -5.92 -2.24
CA ARG A 66 -8.40 -6.28 -3.66
C ARG A 66 -9.81 -6.79 -3.97
N GLU A 67 -10.45 -7.50 -3.05
CA GLU A 67 -11.84 -7.92 -3.21
C GLU A 67 -12.78 -6.70 -3.25
N LYS A 68 -12.52 -5.67 -2.43
CA LYS A 68 -13.30 -4.43 -2.41
C LYS A 68 -12.98 -3.49 -3.58
N PHE A 69 -11.72 -3.46 -4.02
CA PHE A 69 -11.21 -2.61 -5.10
C PHE A 69 -10.53 -3.46 -6.18
N PRO A 70 -11.29 -4.11 -7.08
CA PRO A 70 -10.72 -5.08 -8.04
C PRO A 70 -9.72 -4.48 -9.03
N SER A 71 -9.79 -3.17 -9.27
CA SER A 71 -8.88 -2.43 -10.17
C SER A 71 -7.59 -1.97 -9.50
N ILE A 72 -7.42 -2.18 -8.19
CA ILE A 72 -6.25 -1.71 -7.46
C ILE A 72 -4.99 -2.45 -7.94
N VAL A 73 -3.93 -1.69 -8.22
CA VAL A 73 -2.63 -2.26 -8.55
C VAL A 73 -1.84 -2.48 -7.27
N VAL A 74 -1.30 -3.69 -7.09
CA VAL A 74 -0.44 -4.01 -5.95
C VAL A 74 1.00 -4.14 -6.44
N TYR A 75 1.84 -3.21 -5.99
CA TYR A 75 3.28 -3.19 -6.24
C TYR A 75 4.01 -3.83 -5.06
N GLY A 76 5.08 -4.57 -5.33
CA GLY A 76 5.96 -5.07 -4.28
C GLY A 76 7.14 -5.86 -4.82
N PRO A 77 8.13 -6.21 -3.98
CA PRO A 77 9.27 -7.02 -4.39
C PRO A 77 8.88 -8.45 -4.73
N ALA A 78 9.77 -9.17 -5.42
CA ALA A 78 9.54 -10.56 -5.84
C ALA A 78 9.13 -11.49 -4.69
N GLU A 79 9.61 -11.25 -3.47
CA GLU A 79 9.24 -12.02 -2.28
C GLU A 79 7.76 -11.88 -1.88
N THR A 80 7.06 -10.84 -2.36
CA THR A 80 5.63 -10.61 -2.09
C THR A 80 4.72 -11.13 -3.20
N GLN A 81 5.28 -11.83 -4.21
CA GLN A 81 4.53 -12.31 -5.37
C GLN A 81 3.36 -13.24 -4.99
N ASP A 82 3.52 -14.06 -3.95
CA ASP A 82 2.46 -14.94 -3.43
C ASP A 82 1.47 -14.24 -2.48
N LYS A 83 1.69 -12.95 -2.17
CA LYS A 83 0.86 -12.13 -1.26
C LYS A 83 -0.14 -11.23 -1.97
N GLY A 84 -0.32 -11.42 -3.28
CA GLY A 84 -1.31 -10.71 -4.07
C GLY A 84 -0.77 -9.50 -4.85
N VAL A 85 0.56 -9.37 -4.95
CA VAL A 85 1.20 -8.45 -5.90
C VAL A 85 0.74 -8.72 -7.32
N THR A 86 0.42 -7.64 -8.04
CA THR A 86 0.08 -7.68 -9.46
C THR A 86 1.21 -7.14 -10.34
N GLN A 87 2.09 -6.31 -9.77
CA GLN A 87 3.28 -5.79 -10.44
C GLN A 87 4.50 -5.93 -9.53
N VAL A 88 5.41 -6.83 -9.91
CA VAL A 88 6.68 -7.01 -9.19
C VAL A 88 7.62 -5.88 -9.56
N VAL A 89 8.24 -5.27 -8.55
CA VAL A 89 9.15 -4.12 -8.69
C VAL A 89 10.41 -4.35 -7.86
N GLY A 90 11.56 -3.92 -8.38
CA GLY A 90 12.88 -4.07 -7.79
C GLY A 90 13.55 -2.74 -7.46
N ASP A 91 14.63 -2.80 -6.68
CA ASP A 91 15.41 -1.61 -6.32
C ASP A 91 15.90 -0.87 -7.58
N GLY A 92 15.62 0.44 -7.64
CA GLY A 92 15.94 1.29 -8.80
C GLY A 92 14.81 1.43 -9.82
N ASP A 93 13.73 0.66 -9.72
CA ASP A 93 12.57 0.80 -10.60
C ASP A 93 11.84 2.14 -10.36
N ARG A 94 11.11 2.61 -11.38
CA ARG A 94 10.29 3.82 -11.29
C ARG A 94 8.82 3.46 -11.34
N LEU A 95 8.07 3.90 -10.33
CA LEU A 95 6.63 3.72 -10.25
C LEU A 95 5.95 5.02 -10.65
N SER A 96 5.06 4.94 -11.64
CA SER A 96 4.20 6.06 -12.02
C SER A 96 2.81 5.85 -11.42
N ILE A 97 2.53 6.51 -10.30
CA ILE A 97 1.28 6.35 -9.55
C ILE A 97 0.75 7.74 -9.20
N LEU A 98 -0.57 7.97 -9.29
CA LEU A 98 -1.20 9.28 -9.10
C LEU A 98 -0.71 10.39 -10.05
N GLY A 99 0.02 10.05 -11.13
CA GLY A 99 0.68 11.03 -12.01
C GLY A 99 2.04 11.52 -11.49
N HIS A 100 2.60 10.84 -10.50
CA HIS A 100 3.92 11.10 -9.95
C HIS A 100 4.85 9.91 -10.19
N ASP A 101 6.12 10.21 -10.48
CA ASP A 101 7.14 9.19 -10.61
C ASP A 101 7.98 9.10 -9.33
N PHE A 102 7.96 7.93 -8.70
CA PHE A 102 8.75 7.64 -7.50
C PHE A 102 9.83 6.61 -7.81
N PRO A 103 11.09 6.81 -7.38
CA PRO A 103 12.05 5.71 -7.35
C PRO A 103 11.61 4.72 -6.27
N PHE A 104 11.43 3.47 -6.65
CA PHE A 104 11.27 2.38 -5.70
C PHE A 104 12.67 1.99 -5.19
N SER A 105 12.84 2.01 -3.87
CA SER A 105 14.07 1.52 -3.26
C SER A 105 13.75 0.60 -2.11
N LEU A 106 14.33 -0.60 -2.16
CA LEU A 106 14.25 -1.57 -1.09
C LEU A 106 15.26 -1.19 -0.02
N ARG A 107 14.84 -0.35 0.94
CA ARG A 107 15.64 -0.13 2.14
C ARG A 107 15.36 -1.28 3.09
N GLN A 108 16.25 -2.27 3.10
CA GLN A 108 16.29 -3.23 4.20
C GLN A 108 16.55 -2.44 5.49
N VAL A 109 15.59 -2.46 6.41
CA VAL A 109 15.83 -2.05 7.79
C VAL A 109 16.60 -3.19 8.43
N THR A 110 17.93 -3.20 8.23
CA THR A 110 18.82 -4.01 9.07
C THR A 110 18.61 -3.53 10.50
N HIS A 111 18.02 -4.40 11.31
CA HIS A 111 17.93 -4.23 12.76
C HIS A 111 19.33 -4.27 13.38
#